data_AF-A0A6C0R9Q6-F1
#
_entry.id   AF-A0A6C0R9Q6-F1
#
_cell.length_a   1.000
_cell.length_b   1.000
_cell.length_c   1.000
_cell.angle_alpha   90.00
_cell.angle_beta   90.00
_cell.angle_gamma   90.00
#
_symmetry.space_group_name_H-M   'P 1'
#
loop_
_entity.id
_entity.type
_entity.pdbx_description
1 polymer ?
#
loop_
_entity_poly.entity_id
_entity_poly.type
_entity_poly.pdbx_seq_one_letter_code
_entity_poly.pdbx_strand_id
1 'polypeptide(L)' 'MATIHLGAFVYFFSKIKEIASGEIINDTIAWIPQLGINIELVLGGLGLAFALLITGTGVLVFFTPMHT' A
#
# COMPACT_ATOMS: atom_id res chain seq x y z
N MET A 1 -10.19 1.93 -14.03
CA MET A 1 -10.01 2.35 -12.62
C MET A 1 -9.87 1.17 -11.64
N ALA A 2 -10.52 0.02 -11.86
CA ALA A 2 -10.34 -1.17 -11.02
C ALA A 2 -8.90 -1.76 -11.05
N THR A 3 -8.22 -1.67 -12.19
CA THR A 3 -6.91 -2.30 -12.42
C THR A 3 -5.80 -1.78 -11.50
N ILE A 4 -5.84 -0.49 -11.14
CA ILE A 4 -4.81 0.08 -10.26
C ILE A 4 -4.96 -0.41 -8.82
N HIS A 5 -6.21 -0.59 -8.35
CA HIS A 5 -6.50 -1.14 -7.02
C HIS A 5 -6.08 -2.60 -6.94
N LEU A 6 -6.35 -3.38 -8.00
CA LEU A 6 -5.93 -4.78 -8.07
C LEU A 6 -4.40 -4.91 -8.12
N GLY A 7 -3.73 -4.07 -8.92
CA GLY A 7 -2.26 -4.03 -8.97
C GLY A 7 -1.63 -3.69 -7.62
N ALA A 8 -2.19 -2.70 -6.92
CA ALA A 8 -1.74 -2.32 -5.58
C ALA A 8 -1.99 -3.45 -4.57
N PHE A 9 -3.14 -4.12 -4.62
CA PHE A 9 -3.45 -5.25 -3.74
C PHE A 9 -2.43 -6.39 -3.91
N VAL A 10 -2.14 -6.79 -5.15
CA VAL A 10 -1.14 -7.83 -5.45
C VAL A 10 0.25 -7.42 -4.98
N TYR A 11 0.63 -6.15 -5.19
CA TYR A 11 1.91 -5.61 -4.72
C TYR A 11 2.04 -5.74 -3.20
N PHE A 12 1.08 -5.23 -2.42
CA PHE A 12 1.12 -5.35 -0.96
C PHE A 12 1.00 -6.79 -0.49
N PHE A 13 0.23 -7.64 -1.18
CA PHE A 13 0.13 -9.06 -0.83
C PHE A 13 1.49 -9.77 -0.96
N SER A 14 2.30 -9.41 -1.96
CA SER A 14 3.65 -9.97 -2.12
C SER A 14 4.60 -9.59 -0.98
N LYS A 15 4.38 -8.45 -0.32
CA LYS A 15 5.20 -7.93 0.79
C LYS A 15 4.88 -8.55 2.14
N ILE A 16 3.83 -9.37 2.24
CA ILE A 16 3.47 -10.08 3.48
C ILE A 16 4.65 -10.92 4.00
N LYS A 17 5.37 -11.62 3.11
CA LYS A 17 6.46 -12.52 3.54
C LYS A 17 7.65 -11.76 4.14
N GLU A 18 8.07 -10.66 3.52
CA GLU A 18 9.14 -9.79 4.03
C GLU A 18 8.74 -9.21 5.39
N ILE A 19 7.56 -8.61 5.46
CA ILE A 19 7.06 -7.93 6.67
C ILE A 19 6.82 -8.93 7.82
N ALA A 20 6.30 -10.13 7.52
CA ALA A 20 6.09 -11.18 8.51
C ALA A 20 7.40 -11.78 9.04
N SER A 21 8.51 -11.64 8.30
CA SER A 21 9.84 -12.01 8.79
C SER A 21 10.45 -11.00 9.76
N GLY A 22 9.75 -9.89 10.03
CA GLY A 22 10.19 -8.81 10.91
C GLY A 22 10.85 -7.65 10.16
N GLU A 23 10.87 -7.67 8.83
CA GLU A 23 11.42 -6.60 8.01
C GLU A 23 10.47 -5.39 8.01
N ILE A 24 11.03 -4.19 8.09
CA ILE A 24 10.29 -2.93 7.96
C ILE A 24 10.84 -2.22 6.73
N ILE A 25 9.98 -1.98 5.75
CA ILE A 25 10.36 -1.27 4.52
C ILE A 25 10.26 0.22 4.81
N ASN A 26 11.36 0.94 4.66
CA ASN A 26 11.41 2.39 4.80
C ASN A 26 11.93 3.01 3.52
N ASP A 27 11.10 3.82 2.88
CA ASP A 27 11.48 4.64 1.73
C ASP A 27 11.43 6.11 2.11
N THR A 28 12.49 6.84 1.81
CA THR A 28 12.56 8.29 2.05
C THR A 28 12.60 9.04 0.74
N ILE A 29 11.68 9.97 0.57
CA ILE A 29 11.61 10.86 -0.60
C ILE A 29 11.89 12.28 -0.12
N ALA A 30 13.00 12.86 -0.59
CA ALA A 30 13.35 14.24 -0.26
C ALA A 30 12.40 15.21 -0.97
N TRP A 31 11.50 15.85 -0.22
CA TRP A 31 10.48 16.72 -0.79
C TRP A 31 10.96 18.17 -0.89
N ILE A 32 11.46 18.74 0.21
CA ILE A 32 12.08 20.07 0.24
C ILE A 32 13.44 19.94 0.93
N PRO A 33 14.48 19.52 0.19
CA PRO A 33 15.80 19.24 0.74
C PRO A 33 16.43 20.48 1.41
N GLN A 34 16.15 21.68 0.88
CA GLN A 34 16.72 22.92 1.41
C GLN A 34 16.22 23.26 2.82
N LEU A 35 15.02 22.77 3.19
CA LEU A 35 14.46 22.90 4.54
C LEU A 35 14.66 21.64 5.39
N GLY A 36 15.29 20.59 4.84
CA GLY A 36 15.41 19.29 5.51
C GLY A 36 14.10 18.50 5.63
N ILE A 37 13.08 18.82 4.81
CA ILE A 37 11.78 18.15 4.85
C ILE A 37 11.80 16.93 3.93
N ASN A 38 11.64 15.76 4.52
CA ASN A 38 11.56 14.47 3.82
C ASN A 38 10.19 13.81 4.07
N ILE A 39 9.69 13.11 3.06
CA ILE A 39 8.55 12.21 3.20
C ILE A 39 9.13 10.83 3.49
N GLU A 40 8.85 10.31 4.68
CA GLU A 40 9.24 8.97 5.09
C GLU A 40 8.03 8.03 4.99
N LEU A 41 8.15 7.01 4.16
CA LEU A 41 7.17 5.95 3.97
C LEU A 41 7.64 4.72 4.73
N VAL A 42 7.01 4.49 5.88
CA VAL A 42 7.30 3.34 6.73
C VAL A 42 6.20 2.30 6.56
N LEU A 43 6.56 1.15 6.00
CA LEU A 43 5.68 0.01 5.83
C LEU A 43 6.14 -1.12 6.76
N GLY A 44 5.38 -1.32 7.84
CA GLY A 44 5.50 -2.46 8.74
C GLY A 44 4.24 -3.33 8.73
N GLY A 45 4.12 -4.27 9.67
CA GLY A 45 2.96 -5.19 9.75
C GLY A 45 1.60 -4.51 9.81
N LEU A 46 1.47 -3.48 10.66
CA LEU A 46 0.22 -2.73 10.80
C LEU A 46 -0.10 -1.90 9.54
N GLY A 47 0.91 -1.22 8.99
CA GLY A 47 0.76 -0.44 7.75
C GLY A 47 0.35 -1.33 6.58
N LEU A 48 0.92 -2.54 6.49
CA LEU A 48 0.57 -3.52 5.46
C LEU A 48 -0.88 -4.00 5.60
N ALA A 49 -1.33 -4.27 6.83
CA ALA A 49 -2.71 -4.68 7.08
C ALA A 49 -3.72 -3.61 6.62
N PHE A 50 -3.45 -2.34 6.91
CA PHE A 50 -4.27 -1.23 6.40
C PHE A 50 -4.19 -1.09 4.88
N ALA A 51 -3.00 -1.22 4.28
CA ALA A 51 -2.84 -1.14 2.84
C ALA A 51 -3.64 -2.23 2.09
N LEU A 52 -3.63 -3.47 2.60
CA LEU A 52 -4.45 -4.57 2.08
C LEU A 52 -5.95 -4.34 2.26
N LEU A 53 -6.37 -3.76 3.39
CA LEU A 53 -7.77 -3.42 3.63
C LEU A 53 -8.28 -2.36 2.65
N ILE A 54 -7.51 -1.27 2.46
CA ILE A 54 -7.88 -0.17 1.56
C ILE A 54 -7.91 -0.64 0.11
N THR A 55 -6.86 -1.34 -0.33
CA THR A 55 -6.79 -1.84 -1.71
C THR A 55 -7.81 -2.95 -1.97
N GLY A 56 -8.05 -3.84 -0.99
CA GLY A 56 -9.03 -4.91 -1.08
C GLY A 56 -10.47 -4.39 -1.16
N THR A 57 -10.84 -3.44 -0.30
CA THR A 57 -12.16 -2.78 -0.36
C THR A 57 -12.34 -2.00 -1.67
N GLY A 58 -11.29 -1.34 -2.17
CA GLY A 58 -11.30 -0.71 -3.49
C GLY A 58 -11.57 -1.72 -4.62
N VAL A 59 -10.89 -2.87 -4.62
CA VAL A 59 -11.17 -3.95 -5.59
C VAL A 59 -12.61 -4.41 -5.47
N LEU A 60 -13.16 -4.63 -4.27
CA LEU A 60 -14.57 -5.02 -4.12
C LEU A 60 -15.53 -3.98 -4.70
N VAL A 61 -15.35 -2.69 -4.39
CA VAL A 61 -16.21 -1.61 -4.86
C VAL A 61 -16.18 -1.46 -6.39
N PHE A 62 -15.01 -1.62 -7.01
CA PHE A 62 -14.89 -1.52 -8.47
C PHE A 62 -15.23 -2.83 -9.20
N PHE A 63 -15.02 -3.97 -8.55
CA PHE A 63 -15.34 -5.27 -9.12
C PHE A 63 -16.83 -5.53 -9.07
N THR A 64 -17.55 -5.10 -8.01
CA THR A 64 -19.01 -5.18 -7.98
C THR A 64 -19.55 -4.41 -9.18
N PRO A 65 -19.93 -5.09 -10.28
CA PRO A 65 -20.66 -4.42 -11.32
C PRO A 65 -21.98 -4.12 -10.62
N MET A 66 -22.37 -2.86 -10.56
CA MET A 66 -23.71 -2.50 -10.16
C MET A 66 -24.66 -3.34 -11.03
N HIS A 67 -25.30 -4.34 -10.42
CA HIS A 67 -26.36 -5.11 -11.04
C HIS A 67 -27.51 -4.12 -11.21
N THR A 68 -27.85 -3.86 -12.48
CA THR A 68 -28.75 -2.84 -13.08
C THR A 68 -28.12 -1.49 -13.43
#